data_AF-T1KCT4-F1
#
_entry.id   AF-T1KCT4-F1
#
_cell.length_a   1.000
_cell.length_b   1.000
_cell.length_c   1.000
_cell.angle_alpha   90.00
_cell.angle_beta   90.00
_cell.angle_gamma   90.00
#
_symmetry.space_group_name_H-M   'P 1'
#
loop_
_entity.id
_entity.type
_entity.pdbx_description
1 polymer ?
#
loop_
_entity_poly.entity_id
_entity_poly.type
_entity_poly.pdbx_seq_one_letter_code
_entity_poly.pdbx_strand_id
1 'polypeptide(L)'
;MESKEQAVNLDGLIKQLREIFDNDKVDIDQVKQLMSTHRSNPKEWRKYAHFDRHRYTRNLIDTGNGKYNLILICWSPGQGSGIHDHANSHCFMKMMSGSLLETQFAWPENSEIDPETHFDEGSELKAISKTTFKCDQVAYINDTIGLHRVENPSHVEPAVSLHLYAPAINKCHVYDQRTGKSTLVSCTFFSESGVRTPYKVTEKKGFLTFESKVKNDEQHIIDTNGSSKTSIIPA
;
A
#
# COMPACT_ATOMS: atom_id res chain seq x y z
N MET A 1 -1.20 4.63 39.99
CA MET A 1 -0.47 3.53 39.32
C MET A 1 -0.98 3.47 37.90
N GLU A 2 -0.28 4.11 36.96
CA GLU A 2 -0.56 3.93 35.54
C GLU A 2 -0.16 2.49 35.18
N SER A 3 -1.13 1.70 34.73
CA SER A 3 -0.87 0.40 34.12
C SER A 3 0.02 0.63 32.90
N LYS A 4 1.27 0.16 32.94
CA LYS A 4 2.10 0.05 31.76
C LYS A 4 1.42 -0.94 30.82
N GLU A 5 0.66 -0.44 29.88
CA GLU A 5 0.12 -1.22 28.77
C GLU A 5 1.32 -1.83 28.04
N GLN A 6 1.45 -3.16 28.13
CA GLN A 6 2.59 -3.86 27.56
C GLN A 6 2.47 -3.76 26.04
N ALA A 7 3.42 -3.08 25.40
CA ALA A 7 3.43 -2.91 23.95
C ALA A 7 3.28 -4.28 23.27
N VAL A 8 2.28 -4.40 22.42
CA VAL A 8 1.97 -5.63 21.69
C VAL A 8 3.14 -5.93 20.76
N ASN A 9 3.68 -7.16 20.79
CA ASN A 9 4.70 -7.59 19.82
C ASN A 9 4.05 -7.86 18.44
N LEU A 10 4.85 -8.12 17.39
CA LEU A 10 4.32 -8.28 16.03
C LEU A 10 3.29 -9.41 15.90
N ASP A 11 3.53 -10.56 16.55
CA ASP A 11 2.60 -11.69 16.50
C ASP A 11 1.27 -11.34 17.21
N GLY A 12 1.34 -10.62 18.33
CA GLY A 12 0.16 -10.10 19.02
C GLY A 12 -0.59 -9.03 18.22
N LEU A 13 0.13 -8.21 17.44
CA LEU A 13 -0.46 -7.23 16.53
C LEU A 13 -1.22 -7.96 15.42
N ILE A 14 -0.62 -8.96 14.80
CA ILE A 14 -1.26 -9.79 13.76
C ILE A 14 -2.53 -10.46 14.31
N LYS A 15 -2.45 -11.03 15.51
CA LYS A 15 -3.62 -11.65 16.17
C LYS A 15 -4.78 -10.65 16.34
N GLN A 16 -4.50 -9.47 16.87
CA GLN A 16 -5.53 -8.46 17.09
C GLN A 16 -6.07 -7.86 15.78
N LEU A 17 -5.23 -7.73 14.75
CA LEU A 17 -5.69 -7.33 13.42
C LEU A 17 -6.67 -8.37 12.85
N ARG A 18 -6.37 -9.67 12.97
CA ARG A 18 -7.32 -10.73 12.56
C ARG A 18 -8.65 -10.61 13.30
N GLU A 19 -8.62 -10.39 14.61
CA GLU A 19 -9.85 -10.20 15.42
C GLU A 19 -10.65 -8.95 15.01
N ILE A 20 -9.99 -7.83 14.72
CA ILE A 20 -10.67 -6.62 14.23
C ILE A 20 -11.37 -6.92 12.90
N PHE A 21 -10.63 -7.51 11.95
CA PHE A 21 -11.12 -7.79 10.61
C PHE A 21 -12.06 -9.01 10.55
N ASP A 22 -12.27 -9.76 11.62
CA ASP A 22 -13.35 -10.77 11.65
C ASP A 22 -14.74 -10.14 11.63
N ASN A 23 -14.88 -8.90 12.13
CA ASN A 23 -16.13 -8.15 12.05
C ASN A 23 -16.44 -7.72 10.61
N ASP A 24 -17.71 -7.47 10.29
CA ASP A 24 -18.14 -7.00 8.95
C ASP A 24 -17.85 -5.51 8.71
N LYS A 25 -17.65 -4.76 9.81
CA LYS A 25 -17.40 -3.33 9.83
C LYS A 25 -16.18 -3.07 10.67
N VAL A 26 -15.16 -2.47 10.07
CA VAL A 26 -13.90 -2.17 10.74
C VAL A 26 -13.71 -0.67 10.85
N ASP A 27 -13.38 -0.18 12.05
CA ASP A 27 -13.10 1.22 12.28
C ASP A 27 -11.64 1.54 11.93
N ILE A 28 -11.43 2.51 11.02
CA ILE A 28 -10.11 2.98 10.59
C ILE A 28 -9.30 3.48 11.79
N ASP A 29 -9.91 4.21 12.71
CA ASP A 29 -9.22 4.78 13.86
C ASP A 29 -8.79 3.69 14.85
N GLN A 30 -9.58 2.63 14.97
CA GLN A 30 -9.21 1.45 15.77
C GLN A 30 -7.98 0.74 15.20
N VAL A 31 -7.93 0.50 13.89
CA VAL A 31 -6.77 -0.13 13.22
C VAL A 31 -5.54 0.76 13.35
N LYS A 32 -5.68 2.06 13.10
CA LYS A 32 -4.58 3.03 13.21
C LYS A 32 -4.04 3.09 14.63
N GLN A 33 -4.92 3.11 15.63
CA GLN A 33 -4.55 3.09 17.04
C GLN A 33 -3.79 1.81 17.37
N LEU A 34 -4.30 0.64 16.98
CA LEU A 34 -3.64 -0.65 17.23
C LEU A 34 -2.24 -0.72 16.59
N MET A 35 -2.08 -0.28 15.34
CA MET A 35 -0.77 -0.21 14.71
C MET A 35 0.16 0.77 15.46
N SER A 36 -0.37 1.85 16.04
CA SER A 36 0.43 2.83 16.79
C SER A 36 0.89 2.33 18.16
N THR A 37 0.18 1.38 18.80
CA THR A 37 0.56 0.83 20.12
C THR A 37 1.68 -0.21 20.00
N HIS A 38 1.80 -0.90 18.86
CA HIS A 38 2.97 -1.72 18.56
C HIS A 38 4.24 -0.86 18.56
N ARG A 39 5.28 -1.31 19.28
CA ARG A 39 6.62 -0.70 19.23
C ARG A 39 7.53 -1.58 18.39
N SER A 40 8.10 -1.02 17.33
CA SER A 40 8.92 -1.78 16.40
C SER A 40 10.13 -2.39 17.10
N ASN A 41 10.31 -3.69 16.89
CA ASN A 41 11.45 -4.46 17.38
C ASN A 41 12.03 -5.30 16.24
N PRO A 42 13.25 -5.00 15.75
CA PRO A 42 13.85 -5.72 14.62
C PRO A 42 13.92 -7.25 14.79
N LYS A 43 14.00 -7.75 16.03
CA LYS A 43 14.02 -9.20 16.29
C LYS A 43 12.75 -9.91 15.81
N GLU A 44 11.64 -9.19 15.73
CA GLU A 44 10.31 -9.75 15.40
C GLU A 44 10.07 -9.80 13.88
N TRP A 45 10.55 -8.80 13.14
CA TRP A 45 10.28 -8.66 11.70
C TRP A 45 11.48 -8.92 10.78
N ARG A 46 12.72 -9.03 11.29
CA ARG A 46 13.92 -9.20 10.45
C ARG A 46 13.85 -10.43 9.53
N LYS A 47 13.15 -11.50 9.93
CA LYS A 47 12.91 -12.69 9.08
C LYS A 47 12.12 -12.39 7.80
N TYR A 48 11.35 -11.29 7.77
CA TYR A 48 10.60 -10.82 6.60
C TYR A 48 11.34 -9.72 5.82
N ALA A 49 12.41 -9.16 6.37
CA ALA A 49 13.12 -8.01 5.82
C ALA A 49 14.11 -8.40 4.72
N HIS A 50 13.58 -8.84 3.59
CA HIS A 50 14.35 -9.14 2.38
C HIS A 50 14.48 -7.88 1.54
N PHE A 51 15.69 -7.34 1.38
CA PHE A 51 15.98 -6.15 0.57
C PHE A 51 16.43 -6.52 -0.85
N ASP A 52 16.30 -5.58 -1.78
CA ASP A 52 16.87 -5.66 -3.14
C ASP A 52 17.61 -4.37 -3.48
N ARG A 53 18.72 -4.49 -4.21
CA ARG A 53 19.61 -3.36 -4.52
C ARG A 53 18.97 -2.35 -5.47
N HIS A 54 18.04 -2.77 -6.32
CA HIS A 54 17.57 -1.98 -7.46
C HIS A 54 16.16 -1.44 -7.27
N ARG A 55 15.35 -2.06 -6.41
CA ARG A 55 13.98 -1.64 -6.12
C ARG A 55 13.59 -1.96 -4.68
N TYR A 56 12.60 -1.25 -4.18
CA TYR A 56 11.98 -1.63 -2.91
C TYR A 56 11.27 -2.98 -3.08
N THR A 57 11.14 -3.71 -1.97
CA THR A 57 10.62 -5.08 -1.96
C THR A 57 9.40 -5.18 -1.07
N ARG A 58 8.37 -5.89 -1.54
CA ARG A 58 7.13 -6.16 -0.79
C ARG A 58 7.18 -7.58 -0.25
N ASN A 59 7.21 -7.75 1.06
CA ASN A 59 7.37 -9.03 1.74
C ASN A 59 6.09 -9.35 2.51
N LEU A 60 5.28 -10.28 2.01
CA LEU A 60 4.01 -10.66 2.63
C LEU A 60 4.27 -11.34 3.98
N ILE A 61 3.65 -10.82 5.04
CA ILE A 61 3.70 -11.39 6.38
C ILE A 61 2.46 -12.25 6.62
N ASP A 62 1.28 -11.69 6.35
CA ASP A 62 -0.01 -12.26 6.73
C ASP A 62 -1.07 -11.90 5.70
N THR A 63 -1.87 -12.88 5.28
CA THR A 63 -3.02 -12.69 4.37
C THR A 63 -4.32 -12.40 5.13
N GLY A 64 -4.22 -12.10 6.42
CA GLY A 64 -5.35 -11.97 7.32
C GLY A 64 -6.28 -13.17 7.24
N ASN A 65 -7.57 -12.85 7.28
CA ASN A 65 -8.66 -13.82 7.15
C ASN A 65 -9.24 -13.74 5.71
N GLY A 66 -8.40 -13.46 4.72
CA GLY A 66 -8.80 -13.18 3.34
C GLY A 66 -9.24 -11.73 3.08
N LYS A 67 -9.30 -10.91 4.15
CA LYS A 67 -9.85 -9.55 4.15
C LYS A 67 -8.80 -8.45 4.02
N TYR A 68 -7.54 -8.75 4.36
CA TYR A 68 -6.44 -7.79 4.23
C TYR A 68 -5.13 -8.50 3.89
N ASN A 69 -4.15 -7.74 3.39
CA ASN A 69 -2.75 -8.17 3.34
C ASN A 69 -1.91 -7.29 4.26
N LEU A 70 -1.13 -7.92 5.15
CA LEU A 70 -0.10 -7.27 5.94
C LEU A 70 1.27 -7.59 5.32
N ILE A 71 1.98 -6.54 4.92
CA ILE A 71 3.23 -6.66 4.18
C ILE A 71 4.32 -5.79 4.82
N LEU A 72 5.55 -6.29 4.86
CA LEU A 72 6.73 -5.49 5.17
C LEU A 72 7.32 -4.97 3.87
N ILE A 73 7.45 -3.65 3.73
CA ILE A 73 8.15 -3.04 2.62
C ILE A 73 9.55 -2.62 3.08
N CYS A 74 10.56 -3.04 2.32
CA CYS A 74 11.95 -2.71 2.58
C CYS A 74 12.46 -1.76 1.51
N TRP A 75 13.02 -0.64 1.95
CA TRP A 75 13.46 0.46 1.10
C TRP A 75 14.96 0.65 1.31
N SER A 76 15.77 0.24 0.34
CA SER A 76 17.20 0.59 0.34
C SER A 76 17.39 2.10 0.15
N PRO A 77 18.58 2.64 0.47
CA PRO A 77 18.83 4.07 0.35
C PRO A 77 18.44 4.65 -1.01
N GLY A 78 17.73 5.78 -1.00
CA GLY A 78 17.28 6.52 -2.18
C GLY A 78 16.14 5.87 -2.98
N GLN A 79 15.61 4.71 -2.54
CA GLN A 79 14.50 4.07 -3.25
C GLN A 79 13.16 4.76 -2.95
N GLY A 80 12.29 4.79 -3.94
CA GLY A 80 10.93 5.27 -3.80
C GLY A 80 9.96 4.55 -4.72
N SER A 81 8.67 4.75 -4.48
CA SER A 81 7.59 4.26 -5.34
C SER A 81 7.39 5.19 -6.53
N GLY A 82 6.59 4.74 -7.50
CA GLY A 82 5.88 5.68 -8.38
C GLY A 82 4.78 6.42 -7.62
N ILE A 83 4.16 7.41 -8.26
CA ILE A 83 2.88 7.97 -7.78
C ILE A 83 1.82 6.91 -8.05
N HIS A 84 1.03 6.50 -7.06
CA HIS A 84 0.08 5.39 -7.23
C HIS A 84 -1.20 5.56 -6.43
N ASP A 85 -2.22 4.83 -6.88
CA ASP A 85 -3.50 4.62 -6.20
C ASP A 85 -3.49 3.34 -5.34
N HIS A 86 -4.64 3.07 -4.70
CA HIS A 86 -4.84 1.94 -3.81
C HIS A 86 -5.95 1.00 -4.28
N ALA A 87 -6.44 1.12 -5.51
CA ALA A 87 -7.46 0.27 -6.10
C ALA A 87 -8.68 0.04 -5.18
N ASN A 88 -9.23 1.13 -4.65
CA ASN A 88 -10.33 1.19 -3.68
C ASN A 88 -10.06 0.48 -2.35
N SER A 89 -8.80 0.25 -2.00
CA SER A 89 -8.42 -0.31 -0.71
C SER A 89 -7.99 0.75 0.29
N HIS A 90 -8.15 0.42 1.56
CA HIS A 90 -7.60 1.17 2.69
C HIS A 90 -6.14 0.81 2.88
N CYS A 91 -5.27 1.81 2.98
CA CYS A 91 -3.83 1.65 3.17
C CYS A 91 -3.39 2.27 4.49
N PHE A 92 -2.91 1.43 5.40
CA PHE A 92 -2.24 1.86 6.61
C PHE A 92 -0.75 1.64 6.44
N MET A 93 0.08 2.65 6.76
CA MET A 93 1.53 2.54 6.71
C MET A 93 2.12 2.88 8.09
N LYS A 94 2.74 1.91 8.75
CA LYS A 94 3.51 2.11 9.98
C LYS A 94 5.00 2.07 9.67
N MET A 95 5.75 3.04 10.17
CA MET A 95 7.21 3.00 10.11
C MET A 95 7.78 2.00 11.13
N MET A 96 8.61 1.07 10.66
CA MET A 96 9.27 0.05 11.48
C MET A 96 10.75 0.36 11.72
N SER A 97 11.42 1.02 10.78
CA SER A 97 12.80 1.48 10.92
C SER A 97 13.11 2.59 9.93
N GLY A 98 14.02 3.51 10.29
CA GLY A 98 14.36 4.66 9.47
C GLY A 98 13.23 5.69 9.39
N SER A 99 13.11 6.35 8.23
CA SER A 99 12.08 7.34 7.93
C SER A 99 11.71 7.30 6.45
N LEU A 100 10.43 7.57 6.14
CA LEU A 100 9.96 7.73 4.77
C LEU A 100 9.34 9.10 4.58
N LEU A 101 9.52 9.67 3.39
CA LEU A 101 8.83 10.85 2.92
C LEU A 101 7.60 10.40 2.12
N GLU A 102 6.42 10.78 2.55
CA GLU A 102 5.20 10.70 1.76
C GLU A 102 4.96 12.04 1.06
N THR A 103 4.73 12.01 -0.26
CA THR A 103 4.15 13.13 -1.01
C THR A 103 2.78 12.71 -1.52
N GLN A 104 1.73 13.41 -1.11
CA GLN A 104 0.36 13.17 -1.62
C GLN A 104 0.10 14.05 -2.84
N PHE A 105 -0.65 13.53 -3.80
CA PHE A 105 -0.99 14.21 -5.05
C PHE A 105 -2.51 14.20 -5.27
N ALA A 106 -3.01 15.25 -5.91
CA ALA A 106 -4.38 15.29 -6.40
C ALA A 106 -4.56 14.28 -7.53
N TRP A 107 -5.79 13.79 -7.69
CA TRP A 107 -6.19 13.09 -8.90
C TRP A 107 -6.03 14.00 -10.12
N PRO A 108 -5.64 13.47 -11.29
CA PRO A 108 -5.61 14.27 -12.51
C PRO A 108 -6.99 14.86 -12.78
N GLU A 109 -7.04 16.17 -13.05
CA GLU A 109 -8.26 16.83 -13.51
C GLU A 109 -8.65 16.22 -14.86
N ASN A 110 -9.95 15.89 -15.04
CA ASN A 110 -10.54 15.17 -16.17
C ASN A 110 -9.66 15.16 -17.44
N SER A 111 -9.16 13.98 -17.82
CA SER A 111 -8.70 13.75 -19.19
C SER A 111 -9.92 13.77 -20.11
N GLU A 112 -10.49 14.95 -20.37
CA GLU A 112 -11.42 15.09 -21.47
C GLU A 112 -10.63 14.75 -22.73
N ILE A 113 -11.00 13.61 -23.33
CA ILE A 113 -10.57 13.29 -24.69
C ILE A 113 -11.22 14.37 -25.55
N ASP A 114 -10.45 15.39 -25.93
CA ASP A 114 -10.84 16.24 -27.04
C ASP A 114 -10.88 15.36 -28.30
N PRO A 115 -12.07 15.11 -28.88
CA PRO A 115 -12.21 14.22 -30.03
C PRO A 115 -11.53 14.78 -31.29
N GLU A 116 -11.21 16.08 -31.33
CA GLU A 116 -10.66 16.75 -32.50
C GLU A 116 -9.13 16.82 -32.51
N THR A 117 -8.47 16.81 -31.34
CA THR A 117 -7.02 17.02 -31.28
C THR A 117 -6.19 15.74 -31.22
N HIS A 118 -6.79 14.55 -31.00
CA HIS A 118 -6.10 13.25 -30.91
C HIS A 118 -4.92 13.18 -29.91
N PHE A 119 -4.68 14.22 -29.12
CA PHE A 119 -3.62 14.29 -28.13
C PHE A 119 -4.23 14.32 -26.73
N ASP A 120 -4.07 13.20 -26.03
CA ASP A 120 -4.25 13.13 -24.59
C ASP A 120 -3.09 13.91 -23.92
N GLU A 121 -3.25 15.22 -23.78
CA GLU A 121 -2.43 16.06 -22.92
C GLU A 121 -2.96 15.98 -21.49
N GLY A 122 -2.81 14.80 -20.87
CA GLY A 122 -3.06 14.69 -19.44
C GLY A 122 -2.24 15.74 -18.66
N SER A 123 -2.80 16.24 -17.57
CA SER A 123 -2.25 17.35 -16.80
C SER A 123 -1.20 16.89 -15.79
N GLU A 124 -0.24 17.77 -15.47
CA GLU A 124 0.75 17.52 -14.43
C GLU A 124 0.07 17.30 -13.07
N LEU A 125 0.46 16.22 -12.37
CA LEU A 125 -0.06 15.91 -11.05
C LEU A 125 0.47 16.90 -10.00
N LYS A 126 -0.47 17.57 -9.33
CA LYS A 126 -0.18 18.58 -8.30
C LYS A 126 0.04 17.91 -6.95
N ALA A 127 1.20 18.14 -6.33
CA ALA A 127 1.46 17.72 -4.97
C ALA A 127 0.61 18.54 -3.98
N ILE A 128 -0.12 17.84 -3.11
CA ILE A 128 -0.99 18.43 -2.08
C ILE A 128 -0.23 18.61 -0.77
N SER A 129 0.57 17.62 -0.38
CA SER A 129 1.26 17.63 0.90
C SER A 129 2.55 16.82 0.86
N LYS A 130 3.44 17.11 1.81
CA LYS A 130 4.68 16.35 2.05
C LYS A 130 4.87 16.14 3.54
N THR A 131 5.00 14.88 3.95
CA THR A 131 5.11 14.50 5.37
C THR A 131 6.20 13.46 5.54
N THR A 132 7.13 13.69 6.48
CA THR A 132 8.13 12.68 6.86
C THR A 132 7.63 11.88 8.05
N PHE A 133 7.47 10.58 7.87
CA PHE A 133 7.14 9.63 8.92
C PHE A 133 8.41 8.99 9.48
N LYS A 134 8.56 9.02 10.80
CA LYS A 134 9.63 8.41 11.59
C LYS A 134 9.15 7.10 12.22
N CYS A 135 10.08 6.30 12.73
CA CYS A 135 9.80 5.06 13.45
C CYS A 135 8.59 5.16 14.38
N ASP A 136 7.76 4.12 14.35
CA ASP A 136 6.49 3.95 15.07
C ASP A 136 5.32 4.85 14.66
N GLN A 137 5.53 5.89 13.85
CA GLN A 137 4.43 6.69 13.31
C GLN A 137 3.60 5.91 12.29
N VAL A 138 2.29 6.22 12.23
CA VAL A 138 1.31 5.56 11.36
C VAL A 138 0.64 6.60 10.46
N ALA A 139 0.70 6.36 9.16
CA ALA A 139 -0.03 7.08 8.13
C ALA A 139 -1.25 6.26 7.67
N TYR A 140 -2.22 6.95 7.07
CA TYR A 140 -3.40 6.33 6.46
C TYR A 140 -3.74 7.07 5.17
N ILE A 141 -4.07 6.32 4.13
CA ILE A 141 -4.55 6.86 2.86
C ILE A 141 -5.54 5.87 2.20
N ASN A 142 -6.43 6.40 1.39
CA ASN A 142 -7.24 5.67 0.43
C ASN A 142 -7.50 6.57 -0.79
N ASP A 143 -8.17 6.04 -1.81
CA ASP A 143 -8.38 6.77 -3.07
C ASP A 143 -9.27 8.01 -2.92
N THR A 144 -10.09 8.10 -1.87
CA THR A 144 -10.87 9.33 -1.57
C THR A 144 -10.01 10.47 -1.03
N ILE A 145 -8.82 10.18 -0.51
CA ILE A 145 -7.85 11.18 -0.03
C ILE A 145 -6.97 11.66 -1.20
N GLY A 146 -6.46 10.73 -2.00
CA GLY A 146 -5.62 11.06 -3.15
C GLY A 146 -4.64 9.97 -3.51
N LEU A 147 -3.72 10.32 -4.41
CA LEU A 147 -2.58 9.51 -4.80
C LEU A 147 -1.40 9.79 -3.88
N HIS A 148 -0.40 8.89 -3.82
CA HIS A 148 0.84 9.23 -3.15
C HIS A 148 2.10 8.62 -3.76
N ARG A 149 3.24 9.20 -3.42
CA ARG A 149 4.58 8.64 -3.59
C ARG A 149 5.25 8.52 -2.22
N VAL A 150 5.85 7.37 -1.97
CA VAL A 150 6.58 7.08 -0.73
C VAL A 150 8.05 6.82 -1.05
N GLU A 151 8.94 7.51 -0.36
CA GLU A 151 10.36 7.56 -0.68
C GLU A 151 11.21 7.39 0.58
N ASN A 152 12.32 6.66 0.50
CA ASN A 152 13.40 6.73 1.47
C ASN A 152 14.38 7.82 1.04
N PRO A 153 14.33 9.03 1.63
CA PRO A 153 15.20 10.13 1.23
C PRO A 153 16.66 9.94 1.70
N SER A 154 16.94 8.95 2.54
CA SER A 154 18.30 8.70 3.01
C SER A 154 19.16 8.07 1.91
N HIS A 155 20.38 8.57 1.77
CA HIS A 155 21.38 8.01 0.85
C HIS A 155 22.31 6.98 1.51
N VAL A 156 22.15 6.73 2.80
CA VAL A 156 23.03 5.85 3.58
C VAL A 156 22.26 4.82 4.42
N GLU A 157 21.11 5.20 4.98
CA GLU A 157 20.32 4.34 5.84
C GLU A 157 19.13 3.70 5.09
N PRO A 158 18.89 2.39 5.25
CA PRO A 158 17.66 1.77 4.78
C PRO A 158 16.45 2.19 5.64
N ALA A 159 15.26 2.02 5.09
CA ALA A 159 14.00 2.18 5.81
C ALA A 159 13.13 0.91 5.67
N VAL A 160 12.27 0.69 6.67
CA VAL A 160 11.32 -0.44 6.69
C VAL A 160 9.97 0.08 7.15
N SER A 161 8.92 -0.26 6.42
CA SER A 161 7.53 0.06 6.76
C SER A 161 6.67 -1.19 6.75
N LEU A 162 5.66 -1.21 7.61
CA LEU A 162 4.61 -2.24 7.68
C LEU A 162 3.34 -1.65 7.07
N HIS A 163 2.83 -2.29 6.03
CA HIS A 163 1.64 -1.86 5.31
C HIS A 163 0.50 -2.85 5.51
N LEU A 164 -0.69 -2.35 5.80
CA LEU A 164 -1.93 -3.12 5.78
C LEU A 164 -2.83 -2.60 4.67
N TYR A 165 -3.24 -3.49 3.77
CA TYR A 165 -4.19 -3.20 2.71
C TYR A 165 -5.48 -3.97 2.92
N ALA A 166 -6.62 -3.28 3.00
CA ALA A 166 -7.94 -3.89 3.13
C ALA A 166 -8.96 -3.24 2.16
N PRO A 167 -9.53 -3.97 1.19
CA PRO A 167 -9.17 -5.34 0.81
C PRO A 167 -7.72 -5.48 0.33
N ALA A 168 -7.29 -6.72 0.13
CA ALA A 168 -5.95 -7.01 -0.39
C ALA A 168 -5.74 -6.49 -1.82
N ILE A 169 -4.66 -5.75 -2.06
CA ILE A 169 -4.31 -5.21 -3.39
C ILE A 169 -3.41 -6.18 -4.18
N ASN A 170 -3.80 -6.48 -5.42
CA ASN A 170 -2.99 -7.24 -6.39
C ASN A 170 -2.58 -6.44 -7.64
N LYS A 171 -3.26 -5.32 -7.91
CA LYS A 171 -2.97 -4.38 -8.99
C LYS A 171 -3.27 -2.97 -8.52
N CYS A 172 -2.52 -2.01 -9.01
CA CYS A 172 -2.78 -0.59 -8.83
C CYS A 172 -2.36 0.16 -10.09
N HIS A 173 -2.75 1.41 -10.23
CA HIS A 173 -2.21 2.28 -11.25
C HIS A 173 -1.00 3.03 -10.71
N VAL A 174 0.03 3.12 -11.55
CA VAL A 174 1.16 4.04 -11.36
C VAL A 174 1.03 5.17 -12.36
N TYR A 175 1.17 6.40 -11.88
CA TYR A 175 0.95 7.61 -12.64
C TYR A 175 2.27 8.30 -12.97
N ASP A 176 2.41 8.77 -14.20
CA ASP A 176 3.46 9.68 -14.61
C ASP A 176 3.14 11.08 -14.07
N GLN A 177 4.07 11.67 -13.30
CA GLN A 177 3.82 12.95 -12.66
C GLN A 177 3.58 14.08 -13.67
N ARG A 178 4.29 14.08 -14.80
CA ARG A 178 4.26 15.21 -15.76
C ARG A 178 2.99 15.21 -16.59
N THR A 179 2.45 14.03 -16.87
CA THR A 179 1.35 13.86 -17.82
C THR A 179 0.07 13.34 -17.16
N GLY A 180 0.10 12.93 -15.90
CA GLY A 180 -1.07 12.33 -15.24
C GLY A 180 -1.51 10.97 -15.81
N LYS A 181 -0.85 10.48 -16.87
CA LYS A 181 -1.18 9.19 -17.49
C LYS A 181 -0.84 8.07 -16.54
N SER A 182 -1.70 7.06 -16.52
CA SER A 182 -1.58 5.93 -15.60
C SER A 182 -1.29 4.63 -16.36
N THR A 183 -0.60 3.71 -15.69
CA THR A 183 -0.38 2.34 -16.17
C THR A 183 -0.79 1.38 -15.08
N LEU A 184 -1.65 0.43 -15.41
CA LEU A 184 -2.03 -0.65 -14.50
C LEU A 184 -0.84 -1.60 -14.32
N VAL A 185 -0.38 -1.77 -13.08
CA VAL A 185 0.75 -2.63 -12.72
C VAL A 185 0.31 -3.74 -11.78
N SER A 186 0.98 -4.90 -11.87
CA SER A 186 0.77 -6.00 -10.92
C SER A 186 1.65 -5.83 -9.68
N CYS A 187 1.03 -5.93 -8.52
CA CYS A 187 1.69 -5.80 -7.24
C CYS A 187 2.21 -7.17 -6.77
N THR A 188 3.44 -7.53 -7.14
CA THR A 188 4.05 -8.83 -6.76
C THR A 188 4.68 -8.82 -5.37
N PHE A 189 4.80 -10.00 -4.74
CA PHE A 189 5.58 -10.18 -3.52
C PHE A 189 6.98 -10.71 -3.81
N PHE A 190 7.97 -10.11 -3.15
CA PHE A 190 9.37 -10.55 -3.16
C PHE A 190 9.56 -11.74 -2.22
N SER A 191 8.89 -11.76 -1.08
CA SER A 191 8.88 -12.93 -0.19
C SER A 191 7.49 -13.13 0.38
N GLU A 192 7.18 -14.35 0.78
CA GLU A 192 5.95 -14.72 1.48
C GLU A 192 6.32 -15.50 2.73
N SER A 193 5.80 -15.05 3.88
CA SER A 193 6.07 -15.64 5.20
C SER A 193 7.57 -15.81 5.51
N GLY A 194 8.41 -14.90 4.98
CA GLY A 194 9.85 -14.90 5.18
C GLY A 194 10.64 -15.75 4.18
N VAL A 195 9.97 -16.38 3.21
CA VAL A 195 10.60 -17.20 2.16
C VAL A 195 10.56 -16.47 0.83
N ARG A 196 11.70 -16.35 0.15
CA ARG A 196 11.81 -15.69 -1.17
C ARG A 196 10.93 -16.39 -2.20
N THR A 197 10.08 -15.63 -2.89
CA THR A 197 9.28 -16.16 -4.00
C THR A 197 10.17 -16.44 -5.22
N PRO A 198 9.98 -17.56 -5.94
CA PRO A 198 10.76 -17.85 -7.15
C PRO A 198 10.57 -16.74 -8.20
N TYR A 199 11.66 -16.31 -8.83
CA TYR A 199 11.57 -15.44 -9.99
C TYR A 199 11.00 -16.24 -11.16
N LYS A 200 9.72 -16.03 -11.49
CA LYS A 200 9.12 -16.64 -12.68
C LYS A 200 9.49 -15.80 -13.90
N VAL A 201 10.51 -16.24 -14.65
CA VAL A 201 10.76 -15.74 -16.00
C VAL A 201 9.59 -16.18 -16.86
N THR A 202 8.77 -15.24 -17.32
CA THR A 202 7.82 -15.53 -18.40
C THR A 202 8.56 -15.34 -19.70
N GLU A 203 9.04 -16.45 -20.31
CA GLU A 203 9.51 -16.41 -21.70
C GLU A 203 8.31 -16.08 -22.60
N LYS A 204 8.19 -14.82 -23.04
CA LYS A 204 7.33 -14.48 -24.18
C LYS A 204 8.12 -14.74 -25.46
N LYS A 205 7.94 -15.92 -26.07
CA LYS A 205 8.29 -16.12 -27.48
C LYS A 205 7.32 -15.33 -28.35
N GLY A 206 7.84 -14.30 -29.04
CA GLY A 206 7.26 -13.69 -30.23
C GLY A 206 5.91 -12.96 -30.03
N PHE A 207 5.96 -11.63 -30.08
CA PHE A 207 4.83 -10.69 -30.07
C PHE A 207 4.05 -10.54 -28.76
N LEU A 208 3.92 -9.28 -28.34
CA LEU A 208 3.22 -8.84 -27.14
C LEU A 208 1.71 -8.79 -27.39
N THR A 209 1.01 -9.82 -26.94
CA THR A 209 -0.39 -9.68 -26.49
C THR A 209 -0.47 -10.11 -25.02
N PHE A 210 -1.37 -9.46 -24.27
CA PHE A 210 -1.59 -9.71 -22.85
C PHE A 210 -2.99 -10.30 -22.68
N GLU A 211 -3.07 -11.60 -22.47
CA GLU A 211 -4.25 -12.21 -21.87
C GLU A 211 -3.80 -13.15 -20.75
N SER A 212 -4.20 -12.84 -19.52
CA SER A 212 -4.26 -13.82 -18.46
C SER A 212 -5.68 -14.35 -18.41
N LYS A 213 -5.89 -15.63 -18.77
CA LYS A 213 -7.12 -16.34 -18.47
C LYS A 213 -7.35 -16.33 -16.96
N VAL A 214 -8.38 -15.63 -16.53
CA VAL A 214 -8.95 -15.72 -15.18
C VAL A 214 -10.43 -16.00 -15.36
N LYS A 215 -10.97 -16.96 -14.60
CA LYS A 215 -12.40 -17.25 -14.56
C LYS A 215 -13.11 -16.02 -13.99
N ASN A 216 -14.08 -15.50 -14.74
CA ASN A 216 -15.00 -14.47 -14.27
C ASN A 216 -15.88 -15.07 -13.18
N ASP A 217 -15.81 -14.51 -11.98
CA ASP A 217 -16.98 -14.42 -11.11
C ASP A 217 -17.36 -12.94 -11.06
N GLU A 218 -18.55 -12.64 -11.57
CA GLU A 218 -19.12 -11.30 -11.64
C GLU A 218 -19.41 -10.78 -10.22
N GLN A 219 -18.90 -9.60 -9.88
CA GLN A 219 -19.36 -8.85 -8.70
C GLN A 219 -20.25 -7.69 -9.17
N HIS A 220 -21.48 -7.72 -8.71
CA HIS A 220 -22.49 -6.70 -8.94
C HIS A 220 -22.09 -5.36 -8.31
N ILE A 221 -22.15 -4.31 -9.13
CA ILE A 221 -22.07 -2.91 -8.72
C ILE A 221 -23.38 -2.55 -7.99
N ILE A 222 -23.28 -2.14 -6.74
CA ILE A 222 -24.35 -1.45 -6.02
C ILE A 222 -23.91 -0.02 -5.76
N ASP A 223 -24.50 0.90 -6.52
CA ASP A 223 -24.47 2.33 -6.24
C ASP A 223 -25.25 2.61 -4.95
N THR A 224 -24.63 3.31 -4.01
CA THR A 224 -25.38 3.99 -2.95
C THR A 224 -24.90 5.43 -2.80
N ASN A 225 -25.76 6.35 -3.27
CA ASN A 225 -25.73 7.76 -2.94
C ASN A 225 -26.01 8.00 -1.44
N GLY A 226 -25.31 8.97 -0.84
CA GLY A 226 -25.88 9.85 0.19
C GLY A 226 -25.58 9.54 1.66
N SER A 227 -24.60 10.29 2.21
CA SER A 227 -24.55 10.86 3.57
C SER A 227 -24.56 9.95 4.82
N SER A 228 -23.37 9.73 5.41
CA SER A 228 -23.03 10.09 6.81
C SER A 228 -21.54 9.74 7.06
N LYS A 229 -20.78 10.65 7.70
CA LYS A 229 -19.37 10.43 8.05
C LYS A 229 -19.27 9.33 9.12
N THR A 230 -18.84 8.14 8.74
CA THR A 230 -18.35 7.14 9.69
C THR A 230 -17.11 6.51 9.08
N SER A 231 -16.01 6.50 9.83
CA SER A 231 -14.69 5.95 9.46
C SER A 231 -14.70 4.41 9.42
N ILE A 232 -15.72 3.83 8.79
CA ILE A 232 -15.95 2.38 8.78
C ILE A 232 -15.64 1.84 7.39
N ILE A 233 -14.88 0.76 7.35
CA ILE A 233 -14.55 0.01 6.14
C ILE A 233 -15.36 -1.30 6.14
N PRO A 234 -15.97 -1.69 5.01
CA PRO A 234 -16.49 -3.03 4.86
C PRO A 234 -15.31 -4.01 4.91
N ALA A 235 -15.44 -5.04 5.74
CA ALA A 235 -14.38 -6.01 5.95
C ALA A 235 -14.28 -7.05 4.84
#